data_AF-A0AAQ3N5X7-F1
#
_entry.id   AF-A0AAQ3N5X7-F1
#
_cell.length_a   1.000
_cell.length_b   1.000
_cell.length_c   1.000
_cell.angle_alpha   90.00
_cell.angle_beta   90.00
_cell.angle_gamma   90.00
#
_symmetry.space_group_name_H-M   'P 1'
#
loop_
_entity.id
_entity.type
_entity.pdbx_description
1 polymer ?
#
loop_
_entity_poly.entity_id
_entity_poly.type
_entity_poly.pdbx_seq_one_letter_code
_entity_poly.pdbx_strand_id
1 'polypeptide(L)'
;PFYPLHRITVLLRHLRQSTWLTHLHRYHPHPQSRNQVERLFRHIDQLQDYITRHRLLPTVPSHRPRRAPSHHNNNGHVLHLNNHHFVDLRRTHQHQLRESLTRIRHCIRPLRQYLVFYQPDQLIRYHQSMNILDIFTTHL
;
A
#
# COMPACT_ATOMS: atom_id res chain seq x y z
N PRO A 1 0.95 -2.19 -16.79
CA PRO A 1 1.95 -2.71 -15.82
C PRO A 1 1.59 -2.34 -14.37
N PHE A 2 1.19 -3.32 -13.55
CA PHE A 2 0.80 -3.22 -12.12
C PHE A 2 2.01 -3.14 -11.16
N TYR A 3 3.19 -2.81 -11.67
CA TYR A 3 4.47 -2.85 -10.95
C TYR A 3 4.65 -1.90 -9.75
N PRO A 4 3.96 -0.74 -9.59
CA PRO A 4 4.10 0.05 -8.37
C PRO A 4 3.33 -0.56 -7.18
N LEU A 5 2.23 -1.29 -7.42
CA LEU A 5 1.36 -1.77 -6.34
C LEU A 5 2.07 -2.81 -5.46
N HIS A 6 2.86 -3.70 -6.07
CA HIS A 6 3.63 -4.70 -5.31
C HIS A 6 4.64 -4.05 -4.38
N ARG A 7 5.43 -3.08 -4.88
CA ARG A 7 6.37 -2.31 -4.06
C ARG A 7 5.65 -1.58 -2.92
N ILE A 8 4.53 -0.92 -3.22
CA ILE A 8 3.70 -0.25 -2.22
C ILE A 8 3.21 -1.24 -1.16
N THR A 9 2.73 -2.42 -1.53
CA THR A 9 2.25 -3.42 -0.56
C THR A 9 3.35 -3.95 0.35
N VAL A 10 4.57 -4.14 -0.19
CA VAL A 10 5.75 -4.51 0.60
C VAL A 10 6.11 -3.39 1.58
N LEU A 11 6.14 -2.14 1.10
CA LEU A 11 6.41 -0.98 1.94
C LEU A 11 5.34 -0.81 3.04
N LEU A 12 4.05 -1.02 2.73
CA LEU A 12 2.96 -0.99 3.71
C LEU A 12 3.13 -2.07 4.79
N ARG A 13 3.56 -3.27 4.39
CA ARG A 13 3.84 -4.36 5.34
C ARG A 13 4.99 -4.00 6.27
N HIS A 14 6.08 -3.43 5.74
CA HIS A 14 7.19 -2.99 6.58
C HIS A 14 6.80 -1.82 7.48
N LEU A 15 5.98 -0.88 7.00
CA LEU A 15 5.44 0.20 7.81
C LEU A 15 4.61 -0.37 8.98
N ARG A 16 3.73 -1.34 8.70
CA ARG A 16 2.90 -2.00 9.72
C ARG A 16 3.72 -2.74 10.78
N GLN A 17 4.86 -3.31 10.38
CA GLN A 17 5.80 -4.04 11.24
C GLN A 17 6.90 -3.15 11.83
N SER A 18 6.83 -1.84 11.62
CA SER A 18 7.83 -0.90 12.12
C SER A 18 7.93 -1.00 13.64
N THR A 19 9.14 -1.29 14.11
CA THR A 19 9.47 -1.31 15.54
C THR A 19 9.28 0.06 16.16
N TRP A 20 9.59 1.13 15.41
CA TRP A 20 9.35 2.50 15.84
C TRP A 20 7.86 2.81 16.04
N LEU A 21 7.00 2.51 15.06
CA LEU A 21 5.56 2.73 15.21
C LEU A 21 4.98 1.92 16.36
N THR A 22 5.42 0.67 16.50
CA THR A 22 5.00 -0.20 17.61
C THR A 22 5.43 0.36 18.96
N HIS A 23 6.66 0.87 19.05
CA HIS A 23 7.17 1.53 20.25
C HIS A 23 6.40 2.81 20.57
N LEU A 24 6.15 3.65 19.57
CA LEU A 24 5.39 4.89 19.71
C LEU A 24 3.96 4.61 20.17
N HIS A 25 3.31 3.58 19.60
CA HIS A 25 1.97 3.17 20.02
C HIS A 25 1.90 2.71 21.49
N ARG A 26 2.94 2.00 21.97
CA ARG A 26 2.94 1.42 23.33
C ARG A 26 3.40 2.39 24.42
N TYR A 27 4.42 3.19 24.13
CA TYR A 27 5.16 3.90 25.18
C TYR A 27 5.09 5.41 25.07
N HIS A 28 4.51 5.98 24.01
CA HIS A 28 4.48 7.43 23.87
C HIS A 28 3.48 8.06 24.87
N PRO A 29 3.89 9.06 25.67
CA PRO A 29 3.06 9.62 26.73
C PRO A 29 1.80 10.29 26.14
N HIS A 30 1.93 10.95 25.00
CA HIS A 30 0.85 11.70 24.37
C HIS A 30 -0.22 10.77 23.74
N PRO A 31 -1.49 10.76 24.21
CA PRO A 31 -2.53 9.86 23.70
C PRO A 31 -2.86 10.10 22.23
N GLN A 32 -2.79 11.36 21.77
CA GLN A 32 -3.01 11.72 20.37
C GLN A 32 -2.05 10.98 19.42
N SER A 33 -0.79 10.81 19.83
CA SER A 33 0.21 10.12 19.02
C SER A 33 -0.11 8.62 18.88
N ARG A 34 -0.54 7.98 19.98
CA ARG A 34 -0.96 6.57 20.01
C ARG A 34 -2.19 6.35 19.12
N ASN A 35 -3.19 7.23 19.23
CA ASN A 35 -4.38 7.21 18.38
C ASN A 35 -4.05 7.40 16.90
N GLN A 36 -3.06 8.22 16.56
CA GLN A 36 -2.62 8.40 15.17
C GLN A 36 -1.93 7.16 14.62
N VAL A 37 -1.10 6.47 15.43
CA VAL A 37 -0.51 5.18 15.02
C VAL A 37 -1.58 4.10 14.87
N GLU A 38 -2.57 4.05 15.76
CA GLU A 38 -3.68 3.10 15.65
C GLU A 38 -4.48 3.31 14.36
N ARG A 39 -4.81 4.57 14.03
CA ARG A 39 -5.48 4.94 12.78
C ARG A 39 -4.64 4.56 11.56
N LEU A 40 -3.33 4.81 11.62
CA LEU A 40 -2.40 4.41 10.57
C LEU A 40 -2.44 2.89 10.33
N PHE A 41 -2.33 2.09 11.39
CA PHE A 41 -2.41 0.63 11.29
C PHE A 41 -3.75 0.18 10.72
N ARG A 42 -4.87 0.77 11.15
CA ARG A 42 -6.19 0.47 10.61
C ARG A 42 -6.28 0.74 9.11
N HIS A 43 -5.73 1.86 8.63
CA HIS A 43 -5.73 2.19 7.19
C HIS A 43 -4.83 1.25 6.38
N ILE A 44 -3.68 0.84 6.91
CA ILE A 44 -2.82 -0.14 6.26
C ILE A 44 -3.55 -1.48 6.14
N ASP A 45 -4.15 -1.95 7.24
CA ASP A 45 -4.85 -3.23 7.30
C ASP A 45 -6.06 -3.23 6.34
N GLN A 46 -6.84 -2.13 6.29
CA GLN A 46 -7.93 -1.94 5.33
C GLN A 46 -7.46 -2.00 3.87
N LEU A 47 -6.34 -1.35 3.55
CA LEU A 47 -5.80 -1.33 2.19
C LEU A 47 -5.25 -2.71 1.78
N GLN A 48 -4.58 -3.41 2.68
CA GLN A 48 -4.10 -4.78 2.44
C GLN A 48 -5.26 -5.75 2.21
N ASP A 49 -6.32 -5.62 3.01
CA ASP A 49 -7.54 -6.43 2.86
C ASP A 49 -8.26 -6.10 1.53
N TYR A 50 -8.33 -4.82 1.14
CA TYR A 50 -8.87 -4.42 -0.18
C TYR A 50 -8.07 -5.05 -1.34
N ILE A 51 -6.74 -4.96 -1.30
CA ILE A 51 -5.86 -5.52 -2.33
C ILE A 51 -6.01 -7.04 -2.45
N THR A 52 -6.17 -7.71 -1.31
CA THR A 52 -6.35 -9.16 -1.24
C THR A 52 -7.73 -9.58 -1.76
N ARG A 53 -8.80 -8.93 -1.29
CA ARG A 53 -10.19 -9.18 -1.72
C ARG A 53 -10.39 -9.01 -3.22
N HIS A 54 -9.77 -7.97 -3.80
CA HIS A 54 -9.89 -7.67 -5.23
C HIS A 54 -8.78 -8.30 -6.08
N ARG A 55 -7.91 -9.15 -5.51
CA ARG A 55 -6.79 -9.83 -6.21
C ARG A 55 -5.99 -8.87 -7.10
N LEU A 56 -5.70 -7.67 -6.60
CA LEU A 56 -5.07 -6.59 -7.39
C LEU A 56 -3.58 -6.83 -7.63
N LEU A 57 -2.96 -7.73 -6.87
CA LEU A 57 -1.63 -8.22 -7.13
C LEU A 57 -1.72 -9.50 -7.95
N PRO A 58 -0.86 -9.68 -8.98
CA PRO A 58 -0.73 -10.97 -9.62
C PRO A 58 -0.26 -11.98 -8.57
N THR A 59 -1.11 -12.94 -8.21
CA THR A 59 -0.66 -14.21 -7.63
C THR A 59 0.34 -14.81 -8.62
N VAL A 60 1.52 -15.16 -8.14
CA VAL A 60 2.73 -15.50 -8.92
C VAL A 60 2.50 -16.57 -10.02
N PRO A 61 3.49 -16.74 -10.91
CA PRO A 61 3.36 -16.50 -12.34
C PRO A 61 2.39 -17.48 -13.01
N SER A 62 1.60 -17.00 -13.96
CA SER A 62 0.91 -17.89 -14.89
C SER A 62 1.96 -18.79 -15.56
N HIS A 63 2.03 -20.05 -15.12
CA HIS A 63 2.71 -21.13 -15.81
C HIS A 63 2.00 -21.29 -17.14
N ARG A 64 2.43 -20.50 -18.12
CA ARG A 64 1.86 -20.46 -19.46
C ARG A 64 1.93 -21.89 -20.02
N PRO A 65 0.82 -22.60 -20.23
CA PRO A 65 0.87 -23.86 -20.94
C PRO A 65 1.26 -23.53 -22.38
N ARG A 66 2.44 -23.99 -22.77
CA ARG A 66 2.94 -23.94 -24.14
C ARG A 66 2.15 -24.94 -24.99
N ARG A 67 1.02 -24.55 -25.59
CA ARG A 67 0.37 -25.23 -26.75
C ARG A 67 -0.41 -24.17 -27.55
N ALA A 68 0.13 -23.67 -28.66
CA ALA A 68 0.01 -24.18 -30.04
C ALA A 68 -1.11 -23.44 -30.81
N PRO A 69 -0.98 -23.22 -32.14
CA PRO A 69 -1.75 -22.20 -32.86
C PRO A 69 -3.05 -22.75 -33.45
N SER A 70 -3.99 -21.82 -33.67
CA SER A 70 -4.82 -21.70 -34.88
C SER A 70 -6.34 -21.67 -34.70
N HIS A 71 -6.93 -20.87 -35.59
CA HIS A 71 -8.31 -20.78 -36.07
C HIS A 71 -9.41 -20.03 -35.29
N HIS A 72 -9.60 -18.79 -35.77
CA HIS A 72 -10.79 -18.33 -36.53
C HIS A 72 -11.96 -17.63 -35.81
N ASN A 73 -12.15 -16.38 -36.26
CA ASN A 73 -13.37 -15.58 -36.48
C ASN A 73 -14.40 -15.26 -35.37
N ASN A 74 -14.89 -14.01 -35.48
CA ASN A 74 -16.17 -13.47 -34.96
C ASN A 74 -16.30 -12.79 -33.58
N ASN A 75 -15.31 -12.02 -33.08
CA ASN A 75 -15.45 -11.32 -31.78
C ASN A 75 -15.31 -9.79 -31.76
N GLY A 76 -15.55 -9.08 -32.88
CA GLY A 76 -15.36 -7.62 -32.95
C GLY A 76 -16.27 -6.79 -32.02
N HIS A 77 -17.50 -7.23 -31.74
CA HIS A 77 -18.49 -6.43 -31.01
C HIS A 77 -18.63 -6.74 -29.51
N VAL A 78 -18.29 -7.95 -29.05
CA VAL A 78 -18.31 -8.31 -27.62
C VAL A 78 -17.07 -7.79 -26.88
N LEU A 79 -15.99 -7.48 -27.62
CA LEU A 79 -14.78 -6.90 -27.06
C LEU A 79 -14.97 -5.45 -26.58
N HIS A 80 -15.88 -4.66 -27.16
CA HIS A 80 -16.04 -3.24 -26.80
C HIS A 80 -16.85 -3.02 -25.51
N LEU A 81 -17.96 -3.75 -25.27
CA LEU A 81 -18.73 -3.61 -24.03
C LEU A 81 -17.93 -4.07 -22.80
N ASN A 82 -17.21 -5.18 -22.92
CA ASN A 82 -16.35 -5.69 -21.85
C ASN A 82 -15.18 -4.75 -21.54
N ASN A 83 -14.68 -4.03 -22.55
CA ASN A 83 -13.58 -3.09 -22.35
C ASN A 83 -14.02 -1.85 -21.56
N HIS A 84 -15.24 -1.33 -21.77
CA HIS A 84 -15.75 -0.20 -21.00
C HIS A 84 -15.92 -0.54 -19.52
N HIS A 85 -16.57 -1.67 -19.19
CA HIS A 85 -16.70 -2.13 -17.81
C HIS A 85 -15.34 -2.40 -17.15
N PHE A 86 -14.37 -2.94 -17.90
CA PHE A 86 -13.02 -3.16 -17.40
C PHE A 86 -12.26 -1.86 -17.13
N VAL A 87 -12.41 -0.86 -18.02
CA VAL A 87 -11.81 0.48 -17.85
C VAL A 87 -12.39 1.20 -16.65
N ASP A 88 -13.70 1.15 -16.44
CA ASP A 88 -14.36 1.80 -15.30
C ASP A 88 -14.01 1.10 -13.98
N LEU A 89 -13.98 -0.24 -13.95
CA LEU A 89 -13.53 -0.99 -12.79
C LEU A 89 -12.06 -0.65 -12.44
N ARG A 90 -11.19 -0.57 -13.45
CA ARG A 90 -9.79 -0.18 -13.26
C ARG A 90 -9.66 1.25 -12.72
N ARG A 91 -10.45 2.20 -13.22
CA ARG A 91 -10.48 3.59 -12.70
C ARG A 91 -10.92 3.63 -11.25
N THR A 92 -11.96 2.87 -10.89
CA THR A 92 -12.44 2.76 -9.51
C THR A 92 -11.36 2.23 -8.59
N HIS A 93 -10.67 1.15 -8.97
CA HIS A 93 -9.57 0.60 -8.18
C HIS A 93 -8.41 1.60 -8.05
N GLN A 94 -8.03 2.28 -9.13
CA GLN A 94 -6.99 3.31 -9.07
C GLN A 94 -7.35 4.45 -8.12
N HIS A 95 -8.60 4.92 -8.18
CA HIS A 95 -9.10 5.95 -7.28
C HIS A 95 -9.08 5.50 -5.81
N GLN A 96 -9.62 4.32 -5.50
CA GLN A 96 -9.63 3.75 -4.15
C GLN A 96 -8.22 3.54 -3.58
N LEU A 97 -7.29 3.04 -4.40
CA LEU A 97 -5.88 2.90 -4.00
C LEU A 97 -5.25 4.28 -3.72
N ARG A 98 -5.49 5.27 -4.58
CA ARG A 98 -4.97 6.62 -4.40
C ARG A 98 -5.51 7.27 -3.13
N GLU A 99 -6.81 7.16 -2.87
CA GLU A 99 -7.42 7.69 -1.64
C GLU A 99 -6.85 7.02 -0.40
N SER A 100 -6.74 5.69 -0.41
CA SER A 100 -6.21 4.93 0.72
C SER A 100 -4.76 5.31 1.02
N LEU A 101 -3.92 5.43 0.00
CA LEU A 101 -2.53 5.88 0.15
C LEU A 101 -2.45 7.33 0.64
N THR A 102 -3.35 8.20 0.18
CA THR A 102 -3.44 9.59 0.66
C THR A 102 -3.76 9.64 2.15
N ARG A 103 -4.72 8.82 2.63
CA ARG A 103 -5.07 8.72 4.05
C ARG A 103 -3.88 8.24 4.88
N ILE A 104 -3.17 7.22 4.41
CA ILE A 104 -1.96 6.70 5.04
C ILE A 104 -0.88 7.80 5.15
N ARG A 105 -0.62 8.53 4.07
CA ARG A 105 0.32 9.65 4.05
C ARG A 105 -0.07 10.75 5.03
N HIS A 106 -1.36 11.06 5.13
CA HIS A 106 -1.88 12.06 6.07
C HIS A 106 -1.68 11.63 7.54
N CYS A 107 -1.81 10.34 7.85
CA CYS A 107 -1.51 9.82 9.18
C CYS A 107 -0.01 9.80 9.51
N ILE A 108 0.85 9.54 8.52
CA ILE A 108 2.30 9.50 8.72
C ILE A 108 2.90 10.88 8.96
N ARG A 109 2.43 11.91 8.24
CA ARG A 109 3.00 13.27 8.30
C ARG A 109 3.11 13.84 9.72
N PRO A 110 2.08 13.80 10.58
CA PRO A 110 2.20 14.27 11.96
C PRO A 110 3.08 13.37 12.83
N LEU A 111 3.24 12.08 12.49
CA LEU A 111 4.09 11.18 13.26
C LEU A 111 5.59 11.50 13.14
N ARG A 112 6.01 12.16 12.05
CA ARG A 112 7.41 12.63 11.88
C ARG A 112 7.84 13.60 12.98
N GLN A 113 6.90 14.40 13.50
CA GLN A 113 7.16 15.34 14.59
C GLN A 113 7.71 14.61 15.83
N TYR A 114 7.22 13.39 16.05
CA TYR A 114 7.57 12.62 17.23
C TYR A 114 8.97 11.99 17.16
N LEU A 115 9.64 12.07 16.00
CA LEU A 115 11.02 11.64 15.83
C LEU A 115 12.00 12.51 16.59
N VAL A 116 11.67 13.79 16.77
CA VAL A 116 12.50 14.77 17.48
C VAL A 116 12.66 14.43 18.96
N PHE A 117 11.75 13.61 19.54
CA PHE A 117 11.82 13.22 20.95
C PHE A 117 12.72 12.00 21.22
N TYR A 118 13.24 11.34 20.19
CA TYR A 118 14.11 10.18 20.37
C TYR A 118 15.59 10.60 20.42
N GLN A 119 16.33 9.99 21.33
CA GLN A 119 17.79 10.14 21.42
C GLN A 119 18.46 9.62 20.13
N PRO A 120 19.64 10.14 19.71
CA PRO A 120 20.33 9.72 18.49
C PRO A 120 20.56 8.20 18.41
N ASP A 121 20.93 7.57 19.53
CA ASP A 121 21.11 6.11 19.62
C ASP A 121 19.83 5.31 19.36
N GLN A 122 18.67 5.88 19.72
CA GLN A 122 17.37 5.28 19.45
C GLN A 122 16.97 5.46 17.98
N LEU A 123 17.34 6.59 17.37
CA LEU A 123 17.09 6.84 15.93
C LEU A 123 17.87 5.86 15.05
N ILE A 124 19.11 5.51 15.43
CA ILE A 124 19.91 4.50 14.70
C ILE A 124 19.19 3.14 14.70
N ARG A 125 18.61 2.72 15.83
CA ARG A 125 17.82 1.47 15.92
C ARG A 125 16.60 1.48 15.00
N TYR A 126 16.05 2.65 14.70
CA TYR A 126 14.87 2.82 13.87
C TYR A 126 15.16 3.26 12.43
N HIS A 127 16.42 3.33 12.02
CA HIS A 127 16.84 3.89 10.73
C HIS A 127 16.09 3.28 9.52
N GLN A 128 15.92 1.96 9.48
CA GLN A 128 15.16 1.30 8.41
C GLN A 128 13.68 1.72 8.39
N SER A 129 13.06 1.86 9.58
CA SER A 129 11.68 2.36 9.69
C SER A 129 11.57 3.81 9.22
N MET A 130 12.59 4.63 9.51
CA MET A 130 12.66 6.03 9.07
C MET A 130 12.75 6.17 7.56
N ASN A 131 13.56 5.35 6.91
CA ASN A 131 13.67 5.37 5.45
C ASN A 131 12.34 4.99 4.78
N ILE A 132 11.60 4.03 5.33
CA ILE A 132 10.27 3.66 4.81
C ILE A 132 9.27 4.81 4.98
N LEU A 133 9.28 5.50 6.13
CA LEU A 133 8.43 6.66 6.36
C LEU A 133 8.77 7.81 5.42
N ASP A 134 10.06 8.03 5.16
CA ASP A 134 10.47 9.05 4.20
C ASP A 134 9.92 8.73 2.82
N ILE A 135 10.10 7.50 2.32
CA ILE A 135 9.53 7.06 1.03
C ILE A 135 8.02 7.34 0.94
N PHE A 136 7.24 7.05 2.00
CA PHE A 136 5.80 7.33 2.01
C PHE A 136 5.41 8.81 2.09
N THR A 137 6.32 9.68 2.55
CA THR A 137 6.03 11.10 2.73
C THR A 137 6.61 11.99 1.65
N THR A 138 7.72 11.58 1.00
CA THR A 138 8.47 12.36 0.02
C THR A 138 8.36 11.80 -1.40
N HIS A 139 8.32 10.47 -1.58
CA HIS A 139 8.51 9.81 -2.88
C HIS A 139 7.25 9.10 -3.45
N LEU A 140 6.13 9.12 -2.73
CA LEU A 140 4.82 8.57 -3.14
C LEU A 140 3.76 9.67 -3.35
#